data_AF-A0A1B0ADL2-F1
#
_entry.id   AF-A0A1B0ADL2-F1
#
_cell.length_a   1.000
_cell.length_b   1.000
_cell.length_c   1.000
_cell.angle_alpha   90.00
_cell.angle_beta   90.00
_cell.angle_gamma   90.00
#
_symmetry.space_group_name_H-M   'P 1'
#
loop_
_entity.id
_entity.type
_entity.pdbx_description
1 polymer ?
#
loop_
_entity_poly.entity_id
_entity_poly.type
_entity_poly.pdbx_seq_one_letter_code
_entity_poly.pdbx_strand_id
1 'polypeptide(L)'
;MAIGMYPIPPPDAKTIEAIFDERNEDGTQTVLEPKVMAIFELLDYIVNEPPPKLEHKVFTDKFKDFVDICLQKNPEERADLKTLLNHPWICKAEGEEVDIAGWVCKTMDLPPSTPKRNTSPNQ
;
A
#
# COMPACT_ATOMS: atom_id res chain seq x y z
N MET A 1 -2.82 -8.43 -7.42
CA MET A 1 -2.47 -9.36 -6.32
C MET A 1 -1.58 -8.64 -5.32
N ALA A 2 -1.77 -8.85 -4.00
CA ALA A 2 -0.82 -8.40 -2.98
C ALA A 2 0.16 -9.54 -2.67
N ILE A 3 1.46 -9.27 -2.78
CA ILE A 3 2.51 -10.27 -2.58
C ILE A 3 2.73 -10.66 -1.10
N GLY A 4 2.14 -9.93 -0.15
CA GLY A 4 2.25 -10.22 1.29
C GLY A 4 3.63 -10.00 1.91
N MET A 5 4.60 -9.53 1.13
CA MET A 5 5.97 -9.23 1.57
C MET A 5 6.45 -7.95 0.89
N TYR A 6 7.22 -7.11 1.60
CA TYR A 6 8.00 -6.08 0.93
C TYR A 6 9.29 -6.73 0.41
N PRO A 7 9.56 -6.75 -0.90
CA PRO A 7 10.73 -7.44 -1.43
C PRO A 7 12.00 -6.69 -1.03
N ILE A 8 13.00 -7.43 -0.55
CA ILE A 8 14.34 -6.88 -0.27
C ILE A 8 15.36 -7.73 -1.04
N PRO A 9 16.17 -7.12 -1.93
CA PRO A 9 16.19 -5.69 -2.27
C PRO A 9 14.89 -5.23 -2.95
N PRO A 10 14.57 -3.92 -2.91
CA PRO A 10 13.43 -3.38 -3.63
C PRO A 10 13.47 -3.81 -5.10
N PRO A 11 12.33 -4.24 -5.67
CA PRO A 11 12.27 -4.63 -7.08
C PRO A 11 12.60 -3.43 -7.96
N ASP A 12 13.26 -3.68 -9.10
CA ASP A 12 13.54 -2.60 -10.06
C ASP A 12 12.27 -2.12 -10.75
N ALA A 13 12.32 -0.95 -11.39
CA ALA A 13 11.16 -0.35 -12.04
C ALA A 13 10.49 -1.29 -13.06
N LYS A 14 11.26 -2.13 -13.75
CA LYS A 14 10.74 -3.10 -14.73
C LYS A 14 9.95 -4.23 -14.07
N THR A 15 10.44 -4.74 -12.95
CA THR A 15 9.76 -5.78 -12.16
C THR A 15 8.48 -5.22 -11.54
N ILE A 16 8.53 -3.98 -11.05
CA ILE A 16 7.35 -3.31 -10.52
C ILE A 16 6.30 -3.12 -11.64
N GLU A 17 6.70 -2.64 -12.82
CA GLU A 17 5.82 -2.51 -13.98
C GLU A 17 5.16 -3.84 -14.35
N ALA A 18 5.91 -4.94 -14.34
CA ALA A 18 5.38 -6.28 -14.62
C ALA A 18 4.36 -6.77 -13.57
N ILE A 19 4.55 -6.46 -12.28
CA ILE A 19 3.59 -6.81 -11.21
C ILE A 19 2.25 -6.07 -11.39
N PHE A 20 2.29 -4.84 -11.91
CA PHE A 20 1.11 -4.00 -12.10
C PHE A 20 0.51 -4.08 -13.53
N ASP A 21 1.17 -4.72 -14.49
CA ASP A 21 0.65 -4.91 -15.86
C ASP A 21 -0.19 -6.18 -15.97
N GLU A 22 -1.51 -6.05 -15.76
CA GLU A 22 -2.50 -7.14 -15.77
C GLU A 22 -2.82 -7.69 -17.19
N ARG A 23 -1.93 -7.54 -18.19
CA ARG A 23 -2.25 -7.86 -19.61
C ARG A 23 -1.68 -9.15 -20.20
N ASN A 24 -0.91 -9.96 -19.47
CA ASN A 24 -0.37 -11.21 -20.03
C ASN A 24 -0.70 -12.42 -19.15
N GLU A 25 -1.69 -13.21 -19.59
CA GLU A 25 -2.03 -14.54 -19.06
C GLU A 25 -1.04 -15.66 -19.48
N ASP A 26 0.15 -15.34 -20.01
CA ASP A 26 1.08 -16.35 -20.52
C ASP A 26 2.39 -16.44 -19.69
N GLY A 27 2.29 -17.19 -18.60
CA GLY A 27 3.12 -18.39 -18.36
C GLY A 27 4.64 -18.31 -18.19
N THR A 28 5.33 -17.20 -18.44
CA THR A 28 6.81 -17.18 -18.31
C THR A 28 7.32 -15.82 -17.85
N GLN A 29 7.35 -15.57 -16.54
CA GLN A 29 7.96 -14.35 -15.99
C GLN A 29 9.09 -14.72 -15.03
N THR A 30 10.31 -14.34 -15.38
CA THR A 30 11.47 -14.34 -14.48
C THR A 30 11.27 -13.25 -13.42
N VAL A 31 10.41 -13.53 -12.44
CA VAL A 31 10.35 -12.74 -11.21
C VAL A 31 11.68 -12.96 -10.50
N LEU A 32 12.48 -11.91 -10.34
CA LEU A 32 13.66 -11.96 -9.46
C LEU A 32 13.16 -12.43 -8.09
N GLU A 33 13.54 -13.66 -7.71
CA GLU A 33 13.09 -14.25 -6.46
C GLU A 33 13.45 -13.29 -5.31
N PRO A 34 12.46 -12.85 -4.50
CA PRO A 34 12.73 -12.05 -3.34
C PRO A 34 13.76 -12.78 -2.47
N LYS A 35 14.90 -12.14 -2.21
CA LYS A 35 15.90 -12.74 -1.33
C LYS A 35 15.28 -12.83 0.07
N VAL A 36 15.04 -14.04 0.55
CA VAL A 36 14.62 -14.26 1.94
C VAL A 36 15.79 -13.84 2.83
N MET A 37 15.69 -12.67 3.45
CA MET A 37 16.69 -12.21 4.41
C MET A 37 16.45 -12.85 5.77
N ALA A 38 17.53 -13.13 6.50
CA ALA A 38 17.42 -13.52 7.89
C ALA A 38 16.87 -12.36 8.74
N ILE A 39 16.22 -12.68 9.87
CA ILE A 39 15.59 -11.66 10.73
C ILE A 39 16.57 -10.57 11.20
N PHE A 40 17.82 -10.94 11.53
CA PHE A 40 18.82 -9.97 11.96
C PHE A 40 19.29 -9.06 10.81
N GLU A 41 19.42 -9.61 9.60
CA GLU A 41 19.74 -8.80 8.41
C GLU A 41 18.63 -7.80 8.11
N LEU A 42 17.36 -8.21 8.30
CA LEU A 42 16.22 -7.31 8.15
C LEU A 42 16.21 -6.17 9.18
N LEU A 43 16.49 -6.49 10.45
CA LEU A 43 16.57 -5.46 11.50
C LEU A 43 17.71 -4.49 11.23
N ASP A 44 18.88 -4.99 10.82
CA ASP A 44 20.01 -4.16 10.44
C ASP A 44 19.65 -3.25 9.26
N TYR A 45 19.00 -3.79 8.23
CA TYR A 45 18.51 -3.03 7.08
C TYR A 45 17.55 -1.90 7.51
N ILE A 46 16.57 -2.19 8.36
CA ILE A 46 15.63 -1.17 8.86
C ILE A 46 16.37 -0.05 9.62
N VAL A 47 17.38 -0.41 10.41
CA VAL A 47 18.13 0.54 11.25
C VAL A 47 19.12 1.37 10.43
N ASN A 48 19.77 0.80 9.41
CA ASN A 48 20.90 1.42 8.73
C ASN A 48 20.57 1.95 7.32
N GLU A 49 19.74 1.24 6.55
CA GLU A 49 19.42 1.60 5.16
C GLU A 49 18.30 2.66 5.09
N PRO A 50 18.16 3.40 3.96
CA PRO A 50 17.08 4.36 3.79
C PRO A 50 15.69 3.69 3.88
N PRO A 51 14.66 4.43 4.33
CA PRO A 51 13.31 3.88 4.40
C PRO A 51 12.78 3.53 3.01
N PRO A 52 11.91 2.51 2.91
CA PRO A 52 11.28 2.15 1.65
C PRO A 52 10.36 3.27 1.15
N LYS A 53 10.21 3.39 -0.17
CA LYS A 53 9.39 4.42 -0.83
C LYS A 53 8.45 3.83 -1.87
N LEU A 54 7.33 4.52 -2.10
CA LEU A 54 6.38 4.17 -3.15
C LEU A 54 6.79 4.79 -4.48
N GLU A 55 7.75 4.19 -5.19
CA GLU A 55 8.30 4.80 -6.42
C GLU A 55 7.41 4.61 -7.67
N HIS A 56 6.44 3.69 -7.64
CA HIS A 56 5.65 3.36 -8.81
C HIS A 56 4.65 4.45 -9.23
N LYS A 57 4.43 4.60 -10.54
CA LYS A 57 3.53 5.63 -11.11
C LYS A 57 2.03 5.37 -10.87
N VAL A 58 1.66 4.16 -10.43
CA VAL A 58 0.26 3.82 -10.09
C VAL A 58 -0.24 4.54 -8.83
N PHE A 59 0.67 4.96 -7.95
CA PHE A 59 0.32 5.67 -6.73
C PHE A 59 0.29 7.17 -6.97
N THR A 60 -0.73 7.85 -6.44
CA THR A 60 -0.81 9.31 -6.49
C THR A 60 0.29 9.96 -5.66
N ASP A 61 0.79 11.13 -6.08
CA ASP A 61 1.87 11.83 -5.34
C ASP A 61 1.49 12.13 -3.89
N LYS A 62 0.22 12.46 -3.63
CA LYS A 62 -0.29 12.65 -2.26
C LYS A 62 -0.23 11.38 -1.42
N PHE A 63 -0.42 10.20 -2.03
CA PHE A 63 -0.29 8.95 -1.30
C PHE A 63 1.16 8.60 -1.02
N LYS A 64 2.06 8.85 -1.98
CA LYS A 64 3.51 8.70 -1.80
C LYS A 64 4.02 9.58 -0.67
N ASP A 65 3.66 10.86 -0.69
CA ASP A 65 4.01 11.83 0.34
C ASP A 65 3.52 11.41 1.73
N PHE A 66 2.25 10.96 1.84
CA PHE A 66 1.69 10.44 3.09
C PHE A 66 2.49 9.27 3.68
N VAL A 67 2.92 8.32 2.84
CA VAL A 67 3.72 7.18 3.28
C VAL A 67 5.15 7.60 3.63
N ASP A 68 5.75 8.51 2.85
CA ASP A 68 7.10 9.02 3.08
C ASP A 68 7.22 9.74 4.43
N ILE A 69 6.23 10.55 4.83
CA ILE A 69 6.23 11.22 6.15
C ILE A 69 5.99 10.26 7.32
N CYS A 70 5.36 9.10 7.07
CA CYS A 70 5.19 8.04 8.08
C CYS A 70 6.49 7.25 8.32
N LEU A 71 7.33 7.13 7.29
CA LEU A 71 8.52 6.28 7.29
C LEU A 71 9.81 7.04 7.60
N GLN A 72 9.73 8.30 8.05
CA GLN A 72 10.89 9.05 8.50
C GLN A 72 11.62 8.31 9.63
N LYS A 73 12.92 8.09 9.44
CA LYS A 73 13.77 7.38 10.41
C LYS A 73 13.99 8.20 11.66
N ASN A 74 14.23 9.50 11.51
CA ASN A 74 14.32 10.42 12.64
C ASN A 74 12.92 10.57 13.26
N PRO A 75 12.71 10.17 14.54
CA PRO A 75 11.40 10.29 15.19
C PRO A 75 10.90 11.72 15.31
N GLU A 76 11.78 12.72 15.37
CA GLU A 76 11.41 14.14 15.46
C GLU A 76 10.88 14.69 14.12
N GLU A 77 11.31 14.11 13.01
CA GLU A 77 10.85 14.47 11.65
C GLU A 77 9.63 13.64 11.21
N ARG A 78 9.36 12.52 11.90
CA ARG A 78 8.21 11.66 11.62
C ARG A 78 6.92 12.37 12.00
N ALA A 79 5.98 12.42 11.05
CA ALA A 79 4.70 13.06 11.26
C ALA A 79 3.93 12.44 12.45
N ASP A 80 3.42 13.30 13.33
CA ASP A 80 2.54 12.90 14.42
C ASP A 80 1.11 12.63 13.92
N LEU A 81 0.28 12.01 14.77
CA LEU A 81 -1.10 11.67 14.41
C LEU A 81 -1.92 12.90 13.98
N LYS A 82 -1.66 14.06 14.59
CA LYS A 82 -2.37 15.30 14.25
C LYS A 82 -2.02 15.75 12.83
N THR A 83 -0.75 15.68 12.46
CA THR A 83 -0.29 15.99 11.09
C THR A 83 -0.87 15.01 10.09
N LEU A 84 -0.84 13.70 10.40
CA LEU A 84 -1.36 12.65 9.52
C LEU A 84 -2.87 12.77 9.27
N LEU A 85 -3.67 13.07 10.31
CA LEU A 85 -5.12 13.23 10.17
C LEU A 85 -5.51 14.43 9.29
N ASN A 86 -4.69 15.47 9.26
CA ASN A 86 -4.90 16.65 8.43
C ASN A 86 -4.21 16.56 7.06
N HIS A 87 -3.61 15.40 6.73
CA HIS A 87 -2.89 15.23 5.48
C HIS A 87 -3.87 15.23 4.29
N PRO A 88 -3.55 15.89 3.14
CA PRO A 88 -4.45 16.00 2.00
C PRO A 88 -4.95 14.67 1.43
N TRP A 89 -4.18 13.59 1.60
CA TRP A 89 -4.60 12.23 1.21
C TRP A 89 -5.71 11.69 2.12
N ILE A 90 -5.61 11.87 3.44
CA ILE A 90 -6.61 11.42 4.42
C ILE A 90 -7.89 12.24 4.31
N CYS A 91 -7.79 13.57 4.24
CA CYS A 91 -8.98 14.43 4.10
C CYS A 91 -9.76 14.13 2.81
N LYS A 92 -9.06 13.72 1.73
CA LYS A 92 -9.72 13.28 0.50
C LYS A 92 -10.47 11.96 0.73
N ALA A 93 -9.80 10.99 1.35
CA ALA A 93 -10.37 9.66 1.61
C ALA A 93 -11.60 9.72 2.55
N GLU A 94 -11.66 10.68 3.47
CA GLU A 94 -12.81 10.88 4.37
C GLU A 94 -14.11 11.20 3.61
N GLY A 95 -14.02 11.91 2.47
CA GLY A 95 -15.16 12.24 1.62
C GLY A 95 -15.47 11.22 0.52
N GLU A 96 -14.67 10.16 0.39
CA GLU A 96 -14.85 9.15 -0.66
C GLU A 96 -15.78 8.02 -0.19
N GLU A 97 -16.86 7.79 -0.93
CA GLU A 97 -17.74 6.65 -0.68
C GLU A 97 -17.13 5.36 -1.25
N VAL A 98 -16.44 4.61 -0.38
CA VAL A 98 -15.82 3.33 -0.73
C VAL A 98 -16.50 2.19 0.02
N ASP A 99 -17.00 1.18 -0.71
CA ASP A 99 -17.59 -0.04 -0.13
C ASP A 99 -16.50 -1.02 0.34
N ILE A 100 -15.88 -0.70 1.48
CA ILE A 100 -14.83 -1.53 2.08
C ILE A 100 -15.38 -2.91 2.46
N ALA A 101 -16.60 -3.00 2.98
CA ALA A 101 -17.22 -4.26 3.38
C ALA A 101 -17.44 -5.19 2.17
N GLY A 102 -17.98 -4.65 1.07
CA GLY A 102 -18.14 -5.38 -0.18
C GLY A 102 -16.80 -5.80 -0.78
N TRP A 103 -15.79 -4.92 -0.74
CA TRP A 103 -14.44 -5.26 -1.19
C TRP A 103 -13.82 -6.40 -0.37
N VAL A 104 -13.95 -6.39 0.95
CA VAL A 104 -13.46 -7.48 1.82
C VAL A 104 -14.19 -8.79 1.50
N CYS A 105 -15.52 -8.77 1.37
CA CYS A 105 -16.29 -9.98 1.07
C CYS A 105 -15.87 -10.58 -0.28
N LYS A 106 -15.69 -9.73 -1.30
CA LYS A 106 -15.22 -10.15 -2.62
C LYS A 106 -13.79 -10.71 -2.58
N THR A 107 -12.90 -10.06 -1.84
CA THR A 107 -11.46 -10.43 -1.79
C THR A 107 -11.24 -11.73 -1.00
N MET A 108 -12.09 -12.00 0.00
CA MET A 108 -11.97 -13.14 0.90
C MET A 108 -12.97 -14.27 0.57
N ASP A 109 -13.68 -14.19 -0.57
CA ASP A 109 -14.74 -15.13 -0.99
C ASP A 109 -15.80 -15.39 0.10
N LEU A 110 -16.19 -14.34 0.82
CA LEU A 110 -17.21 -14.42 1.87
C LEU A 110 -18.60 -14.17 1.30
N PRO A 111 -19.65 -14.82 1.84
CA PRO A 111 -21.02 -14.45 1.52
C PRO A 111 -21.28 -13.00 1.95
N PRO A 112 -22.01 -12.20 1.16
CA PRO A 112 -22.28 -10.81 1.49
C PRO A 112 -23.11 -10.75 2.77
N SER A 113 -22.47 -10.36 3.88
CA SER A 113 -23.12 -10.27 5.17
C SER A 113 -23.35 -8.79 5.50
N THR A 114 -24.64 -8.43 5.61
CA THR A 114 -25.25 -7.22 6.19
C THR A 114 -25.80 -6.17 5.19
N PRO A 115 -27.07 -5.72 5.35
CA PRO A 115 -27.72 -4.73 4.48
C PRO A 115 -27.03 -3.38 4.51
N LYS A 116 -26.92 -2.73 3.34
CA LYS A 116 -26.46 -1.34 3.22
C LYS A 116 -27.37 -0.44 4.07
N ARG A 117 -26.76 0.42 4.90
CA ARG A 117 -27.47 1.54 5.53
C ARG A 117 -27.99 2.42 4.40
N ASN A 118 -29.28 2.35 4.10
CA ASN A 118 -29.94 3.27 3.19
C ASN A 118 -29.82 4.67 3.80
N THR A 119 -28.96 5.52 3.24
CA THR A 119 -29.06 6.97 3.38
C THR A 119 -30.31 7.39 2.62
N SER A 120 -31.45 7.41 3.31
CA SER A 120 -32.66 8.05 2.80
C SER A 120 -32.36 9.52 2.56
N PRO A 121 -32.55 10.06 1.35
CA PRO A 121 -32.63 11.50 1.18
C PRO A 121 -33.93 11.98 1.84
N ASN A 122 -33.80 13.03 2.64
CA ASN A 122 -34.87 13.83 3.22
C ASN A 122 -36.17 13.85 2.40
N GLN A 123 -37.29 13.47 3.01
CA GLN A 123 -38.57 14.12 2.82
C GLN A 123 -39.38 14.09 4.12
#